data_AF-A0A7W1CLK7-F1
#
_entry.id   AF-A0A7W1CLK7-F1
#
_cell.length_a   1.000
_cell.length_b   1.000
_cell.length_c   1.000
_cell.angle_alpha   90.00
_cell.angle_beta   90.00
_cell.angle_gamma   90.00
#
_symmetry.space_group_name_H-M   'P 1'
#
loop_
_entity.id
_entity.type
_entity.pdbx_description
1 polymer ?
#
loop_
_entity_poly.entity_id
_entity_poly.type
_entity_poly.pdbx_seq_one_letter_code
_entity_poly.pdbx_strand_id
1 'polypeptide(L)'
;CAEVGSDHTAHRTVRHVDWVVTDHGTAASAELYFELKPASTNLGAVDYGALIDGRPQALTRNPDGAFQLFRIGDAVASRNIHAAVYDALRLVKDL
;
A
#
# COMPACT_ATOMS: atom_id res chain seq x y z
N CYS A 1 20.95 9.12 -27.59
CA CYS A 1 20.72 10.34 -26.79
C CYS A 1 19.40 10.23 -26.06
N ALA A 2 19.33 10.68 -24.80
CA ALA A 2 18.10 10.76 -24.01
C ALA A 2 17.91 12.18 -23.48
N GLU A 3 16.67 12.67 -23.45
CA GLU A 3 16.30 13.92 -22.78
C GLU A 3 15.78 13.61 -21.38
N VAL A 4 16.29 14.32 -20.38
CA VAL A 4 15.90 14.18 -18.97
C VAL A 4 15.36 15.52 -18.48
N GLY A 5 14.24 15.46 -17.76
CA GLY A 5 13.50 16.63 -17.31
C GLY A 5 12.75 16.39 -16.00
N SER A 6 12.05 17.43 -15.55
CA SER A 6 11.15 17.38 -14.41
C SER A 6 9.79 17.97 -14.79
N ASP A 7 8.70 17.38 -14.33
CA ASP A 7 7.35 17.94 -14.53
C ASP A 7 7.05 19.10 -13.56
N HIS A 8 7.94 19.33 -12.58
CA HIS A 8 7.83 20.41 -11.61
C HIS A 8 8.61 21.66 -12.01
N THR A 9 9.44 21.61 -13.05
CA THR A 9 10.26 22.75 -13.51
C THR A 9 10.44 22.74 -15.03
N ALA A 10 10.81 23.88 -15.62
CA ALA A 10 11.14 23.97 -17.05
C ALA A 10 12.50 23.34 -17.43
N HIS A 11 13.24 22.77 -16.46
CA HIS A 11 14.58 22.25 -16.71
C HIS A 11 14.53 21.00 -17.61
N ARG A 12 15.29 21.03 -18.71
CA ARG A 12 15.45 19.92 -19.66
C ARG A 12 16.92 19.82 -20.08
N THR A 13 17.44 18.61 -20.22
CA THR A 13 18.84 18.40 -20.63
C THR A 13 18.99 17.13 -21.46
N VAL A 14 19.91 17.14 -22.43
CA VAL A 14 20.21 15.99 -23.29
C VAL A 14 21.48 15.30 -22.83
N ARG A 15 21.49 13.97 -22.81
CA ARG A 15 22.64 13.14 -22.47
C ARG A 15 22.88 12.06 -23.54
N HIS A 16 24.13 11.80 -23.86
CA HIS A 16 24.53 10.65 -24.68
C HIS A 16 24.92 9.52 -23.73
N VAL A 17 24.15 8.44 -23.76
CA VAL A 17 24.31 7.27 -22.89
C VAL A 17 23.97 6.03 -23.71
N ASP A 18 24.58 4.90 -23.36
CA ASP A 18 24.31 3.62 -23.99
C ASP A 18 23.00 2.99 -23.48
N TRP A 19 22.65 3.25 -22.23
CA TRP A 19 21.45 2.70 -21.57
C TRP A 19 20.74 3.72 -20.70
N VAL A 20 19.42 3.63 -20.67
CA VAL A 20 18.55 4.37 -19.75
C VAL A 20 17.74 3.34 -18.99
N VAL A 21 17.81 3.39 -17.66
CA VAL A 21 16.98 2.57 -16.76
C VAL A 21 16.05 3.52 -16.02
N THR A 22 14.75 3.30 -16.15
CA THR A 22 13.71 4.10 -15.49
C THR A 22 13.03 3.30 -14.40
N ASP A 23 12.95 3.88 -13.21
CA ASP A 23 12.09 3.40 -12.13
C ASP A 23 10.99 4.44 -11.89
N HIS A 24 9.75 4.10 -12.25
CA HIS A 24 8.56 4.92 -12.04
C HIS A 24 7.74 4.42 -10.83
N GLY A 25 8.41 3.77 -9.88
CA GLY A 25 7.76 3.06 -8.79
C GLY A 25 6.78 1.99 -9.28
N THR A 26 5.96 1.49 -8.36
CA THR A 26 4.89 0.54 -8.68
C THR A 26 3.55 1.09 -8.21
N ALA A 27 2.55 1.06 -9.08
CA ALA A 27 1.17 1.29 -8.67
C ALA A 27 0.66 0.09 -7.87
N ALA A 28 0.01 0.33 -6.74
CA ALA A 28 -0.62 -0.74 -5.97
C ALA A 28 -1.73 -1.39 -6.80
N SER A 29 -1.69 -2.71 -6.95
CA SER A 29 -2.80 -3.48 -7.53
C SER A 29 -3.99 -3.45 -6.56
N ALA A 30 -4.94 -2.54 -6.80
CA ALA A 30 -6.01 -2.24 -5.86
C ALA A 30 -7.39 -2.75 -6.30
N GLU A 31 -7.52 -3.30 -7.52
CA GLU A 31 -8.79 -3.80 -8.07
C GLU A 31 -9.43 -4.85 -7.15
N LEU A 32 -8.73 -5.95 -6.88
CA LEU A 32 -9.21 -7.01 -5.99
C LEU A 32 -9.59 -6.48 -4.59
N TYR A 33 -8.82 -5.53 -4.06
CA TYR A 33 -9.15 -4.93 -2.77
C TYR A 33 -10.49 -4.20 -2.82
N PHE A 34 -10.74 -3.41 -3.87
CA PHE A 34 -11.99 -2.69 -4.00
C PHE A 34 -13.18 -3.60 -4.29
N GLU A 35 -12.97 -4.71 -5.01
CA GLU A 35 -13.98 -5.76 -5.20
C GLU A 35 -14.36 -6.45 -3.90
N LEU A 36 -13.38 -6.74 -3.03
CA LEU A 36 -13.61 -7.43 -1.75
C LEU A 36 -14.13 -6.51 -0.64
N LYS A 37 -13.83 -5.21 -0.70
CA LYS A 37 -14.16 -4.25 0.37
C LYS A 37 -15.63 -4.26 0.81
N PRO A 38 -16.64 -4.29 -0.10
CA PRO A 38 -18.04 -4.32 0.29
C PRO A 38 -18.45 -5.58 1.06
N ALA A 39 -17.74 -6.71 0.86
CA ALA A 39 -18.01 -7.98 1.54
C ALA A 39 -17.26 -8.13 2.88
N SER A 40 -16.42 -7.15 3.24
CA SER A 40 -15.64 -7.20 4.48
C SER A 40 -16.41 -6.61 5.67
N THR A 41 -16.18 -7.13 6.87
CA THR A 41 -16.79 -6.67 8.13
C THR A 41 -16.30 -5.29 8.56
N ASN A 42 -15.06 -4.95 8.24
CA ASN A 42 -14.44 -3.67 8.60
C ASN A 42 -14.52 -2.62 7.48
N LEU A 43 -14.98 -2.98 6.28
CA LEU A 43 -14.95 -2.11 5.09
C LEU A 43 -13.55 -1.54 4.81
N GLY A 44 -12.50 -2.32 5.10
CA GLY A 44 -11.11 -1.89 4.98
C GLY A 44 -10.64 -0.91 6.06
N ALA A 45 -11.41 -0.68 7.13
CA ALA A 45 -11.01 0.18 8.23
C ALA A 45 -9.96 -0.51 9.13
N VAL A 46 -9.01 0.29 9.60
CA VAL A 46 -7.98 -0.10 10.57
C VAL A 46 -8.19 0.70 11.84
N ASP A 47 -8.27 0.03 12.98
CA ASP A 47 -8.15 0.66 14.29
C ASP A 47 -6.65 0.90 14.56
N TYR A 48 -6.19 2.10 14.23
CA TYR A 48 -4.80 2.49 14.44
C TYR A 48 -4.40 2.49 15.92
N GLY A 49 -5.32 2.77 16.83
CA GLY A 49 -5.04 2.72 18.28
C GLY A 49 -4.73 1.28 18.69
N ALA A 50 -5.63 0.35 18.37
CA ALA A 50 -5.40 -1.07 18.61
C ALA A 50 -4.14 -1.59 17.88
N LEU A 51 -3.91 -1.17 16.63
CA LEU A 51 -2.74 -1.60 15.85
C LEU A 51 -1.42 -1.14 16.47
N ILE A 52 -1.37 0.11 16.98
CA ILE A 52 -0.19 0.67 17.65
C ILE A 52 0.06 -0.04 18.99
N ASP A 53 -1.01 -0.34 19.74
CA ASP A 53 -0.95 -1.05 21.01
C ASP A 53 -0.68 -2.56 20.85
N GLY A 54 -0.65 -3.09 19.62
CA GLY A 54 -0.52 -4.52 19.33
C GLY A 54 -1.74 -5.34 19.78
N ARG A 55 -2.93 -4.74 19.77
CA ARG A 55 -4.20 -5.38 20.10
C ARG A 55 -4.95 -5.85 18.84
N PRO A 56 -5.75 -6.94 18.94
CA PRO A 56 -6.56 -7.42 17.82
C PRO A 56 -7.51 -6.35 17.27
N GLN A 57 -7.78 -6.42 15.97
CA GLN A 57 -8.70 -5.51 15.29
C GLN A 57 -10.15 -5.97 15.51
N ALA A 58 -10.97 -5.14 16.15
CA ALA A 58 -12.37 -5.49 16.49
C ALA A 58 -13.42 -4.58 15.83
N LEU A 59 -13.02 -3.69 14.92
CA LEU A 59 -13.94 -2.79 14.21
C LEU A 59 -14.86 -3.57 13.27
N THR A 60 -16.16 -3.51 13.55
CA THR A 60 -17.22 -3.95 12.64
C THR A 60 -17.99 -2.73 12.14
N ARG A 61 -17.94 -2.50 10.83
CA ARG A 61 -18.67 -1.44 10.11
C ARG A 61 -19.72 -1.99 9.14
N ASN A 62 -19.65 -3.29 8.87
CA ASN A 62 -20.57 -4.03 8.02
C ASN A 62 -20.91 -5.35 8.71
N PRO A 63 -22.06 -5.44 9.41
CA PRO A 63 -22.49 -6.65 10.10
C PRO A 63 -22.68 -7.86 9.17
N ASP A 64 -22.97 -7.63 7.89
CA ASP A 64 -23.19 -8.66 6.88
C ASP A 64 -21.89 -9.15 6.21
N GLY A 65 -20.74 -8.56 6.58
CA GLY A 65 -19.44 -8.93 6.04
C GLY A 65 -19.00 -10.32 6.51
N ALA A 66 -18.22 -11.02 5.67
CA ALA A 66 -17.77 -12.39 5.96
C ALA A 66 -16.33 -12.47 6.49
N PHE A 67 -15.53 -11.42 6.30
CA PHE A 67 -14.10 -11.40 6.64
C PHE A 67 -13.62 -9.99 6.97
N GLN A 68 -12.52 -9.85 7.71
CA GLN A 68 -11.81 -8.58 7.81
C GLN A 68 -10.85 -8.41 6.63
N LEU A 69 -10.77 -7.19 6.09
CA LEU A 69 -9.93 -6.86 4.94
C LEU A 69 -8.92 -5.78 5.33
N PHE A 70 -7.63 -6.05 5.09
CA PHE A 70 -6.54 -5.12 5.36
C PHE A 70 -5.60 -5.03 4.16
N ARG A 71 -4.96 -3.87 3.96
CA ARG A 71 -3.86 -3.69 3.01
C ARG A 71 -2.58 -3.47 3.78
N ILE A 72 -1.51 -4.14 3.37
CA ILE A 72 -0.18 -4.03 3.96
C ILE A 72 0.88 -3.89 2.87
N GLY A 73 2.03 -3.30 3.20
CA GLY A 73 3.16 -3.19 2.28
C GLY A 73 2.78 -2.51 0.96
N ASP A 74 3.18 -3.13 -0.16
CA ASP A 74 3.00 -2.57 -1.50
C ASP A 74 1.53 -2.44 -1.94
N ALA A 75 0.59 -3.11 -1.24
CA ALA A 75 -0.84 -2.89 -1.45
C ALA A 75 -1.32 -1.51 -0.92
N VAL A 76 -0.51 -0.85 -0.07
CA VAL A 76 -0.76 0.51 0.43
C VAL A 76 0.07 1.53 -0.34
N ALA A 77 1.38 1.30 -0.45
CA ALA A 77 2.33 2.11 -1.22
C ALA A 77 3.63 1.32 -1.36
N SER A 78 4.41 1.53 -2.43
CA SER A 78 5.78 1.00 -2.52
C SER A 78 6.57 1.42 -1.29
N ARG A 79 6.87 0.46 -0.42
CA ARG A 79 7.60 0.66 0.84
C ARG A 79 8.76 -0.32 0.93
N ASN A 80 9.61 -0.14 1.93
CA ASN A 80 10.65 -1.13 2.21
C ASN A 80 10.04 -2.42 2.82
N ILE A 81 10.77 -3.52 2.66
CA ILE A 81 10.38 -4.86 3.14
C ILE A 81 10.14 -4.86 4.66
N HIS A 82 10.93 -4.11 5.43
CA HIS A 82 10.78 -4.03 6.88
C HIS A 82 9.40 -3.50 7.31
N ALA A 83 8.90 -2.46 6.63
CA ALA A 83 7.60 -1.89 6.92
C ALA A 83 6.48 -2.90 6.60
N ALA A 84 6.55 -3.58 5.47
CA ALA A 84 5.55 -4.58 5.07
C ALA A 84 5.47 -5.75 6.07
N VAL A 85 6.63 -6.27 6.50
CA VAL A 85 6.71 -7.35 7.51
C VAL A 85 6.14 -6.86 8.85
N TYR A 86 6.44 -5.63 9.24
CA TYR A 86 5.98 -5.08 10.51
C TYR A 86 4.48 -4.80 10.53
N ASP A 87 3.89 -4.35 9.42
CA ASP A 87 2.44 -4.20 9.25
C ASP A 87 1.74 -5.56 9.42
N ALA A 88 2.26 -6.61 8.77
CA ALA A 88 1.74 -7.97 8.88
C ALA A 88 1.79 -8.47 10.33
N LEU A 89 2.96 -8.36 10.97
CA LEU A 89 3.16 -8.82 12.34
C LEU A 89 2.17 -8.18 13.31
N ARG A 90 1.96 -6.86 13.23
CA ARG A 90 1.03 -6.14 14.11
C ARG A 90 -0.42 -6.55 13.90
N LEU A 91 -0.81 -6.96 12.70
CA LEU A 91 -2.15 -7.42 12.39
C LEU A 91 -2.39 -8.87 12.83
N VAL A 92 -1.37 -9.74 12.73
CA VAL A 92 -1.58 -11.20 12.84
C VAL A 92 -0.99 -11.86 14.08
N LYS A 93 -0.17 -11.15 14.87
CA LYS A 93 0.56 -11.73 16.00
C LYS A 93 -0.35 -12.38 17.05
N ASP A 94 -1.54 -11.84 17.27
CA ASP A 94 -2.46 -12.25 18.35
C ASP A 94 -3.89 -12.52 17.81
N LEU A 95 -4.02 -12.99 16.55
CA LEU A 95 -5.31 -13.36 15.92
C LEU A 95 -5.88 -14.67 16.45
#